data_AF-A0A736RDJ2-F1
#
_entry.id   AF-A0A736RDJ2-F1
#
_cell.length_a   1.000
_cell.length_b   1.000
_cell.length_c   1.000
_cell.angle_alpha   90.00
_cell.angle_beta   90.00
_cell.angle_gamma   90.00
#
_symmetry.space_group_name_H-M   'P 1'
#
loop_
_entity.id
_entity.type
_entity.pdbx_description
1 polymer ?
#
loop_
_entity_poly.entity_id
_entity_poly.type
_entity_poly.pdbx_seq_one_letter_code
_entity_poly.pdbx_strand_id
1 'polypeptide(L)'
;MENLSFVLKGCGFSAHSDKNITYIKQSLFCINKAGYIARIIPTDEPDYVVFLNEARKANILRELKQGEYLLPGFIDLHIHAPQWPNLGKALDRPLEEWLQEYTFPLEARYSDMEYARENYQHLVKTLLANGTTTAVYFATIHREASVELGRICLQQGQRALVGKVAMDDKNACPENYRDASAFSAIEETRRFIDDIKQLPGNDNALILPVITPRFIPCCTTELLEGLGKLAQETGCHIQTHCSESDWEHNFVLKKYSQTDTQALKRFGLLSRKTVLAHSNHITDEDMDIIKGVDAGIAHCPISNFYFANSVFPLRKAIDKQLNVGLGSDISAGFSPSLFDACRHAVVASKALNDGVDARISAEQRGCQSASISFAEAFWLATAGGGIVLDLPIGKLDTGYLFDAMIVDTNSATSNIFIYEDQDTPHDILQKIIYNTQRSDISVVWVGGKQVR
;
A
#
# COMPACT_ATOMS: atom_id res chain seq x y z
N MET A 1 5.43 -3.89 33.95
CA MET A 1 4.80 -2.60 33.56
C MET A 1 5.80 -1.56 33.04
N GLU A 2 7.01 -1.42 33.61
CA GLU A 2 7.96 -0.31 33.31
C GLU A 2 8.41 -0.15 31.85
N ASN A 3 8.24 -1.19 31.01
CA ASN A 3 8.57 -1.14 29.58
C ASN A 3 7.36 -0.94 28.65
N LEU A 4 6.15 -0.76 29.19
CA LEU A 4 4.96 -0.48 28.41
C LEU A 4 4.79 1.02 28.18
N SER A 5 4.36 1.39 26.98
CA SER A 5 3.92 2.74 26.64
C SER A 5 2.45 2.93 26.99
N PHE A 6 1.60 1.98 26.60
CA PHE A 6 0.18 1.96 26.97
C PHE A 6 -0.40 0.54 26.86
N VAL A 7 -1.56 0.35 27.47
CA VAL A 7 -2.36 -0.86 27.34
C VAL A 7 -3.72 -0.47 26.77
N LEU A 8 -4.10 -1.07 25.65
CA LEU A 8 -5.42 -0.86 25.04
C LEU A 8 -6.33 -2.02 25.41
N LYS A 9 -7.49 -1.74 26.00
CA LYS A 9 -8.54 -2.71 26.28
C LYS A 9 -9.64 -2.57 25.22
N GLY A 10 -9.90 -3.64 24.47
CA GLY A 10 -10.91 -3.61 23.41
C GLY A 10 -11.03 -4.94 22.68
N CYS A 11 -11.93 -5.00 21.71
CA CYS A 11 -11.98 -6.06 20.70
C CYS A 11 -11.40 -5.55 19.37
N GLY A 12 -11.09 -6.47 18.47
CA GLY A 12 -10.58 -6.12 17.15
C GLY A 12 -10.58 -7.26 16.16
N PHE A 13 -10.18 -6.97 14.93
CA PHE A 13 -10.04 -7.96 13.87
C PHE A 13 -8.60 -7.96 13.36
N SER A 14 -8.07 -9.13 13.08
CA SER A 14 -6.73 -9.30 12.49
C SER A 14 -6.77 -10.38 11.43
N ALA A 15 -6.01 -10.22 10.34
CA ALA A 15 -5.88 -11.21 9.28
C ALA A 15 -4.54 -11.93 9.39
N HIS A 16 -4.51 -13.20 9.80
CA HIS A 16 -3.25 -13.95 9.90
C HIS A 16 -2.84 -14.57 8.55
N SER A 17 -3.82 -14.86 7.69
CA SER A 17 -3.66 -15.28 6.29
C SER A 17 -4.89 -14.87 5.46
N ASP A 18 -4.83 -15.13 4.15
CA ASP A 18 -5.94 -15.00 3.19
C ASP A 18 -7.23 -15.72 3.63
N LYS A 19 -7.09 -16.84 4.37
CA LYS A 19 -8.21 -17.69 4.83
C LYS A 19 -8.54 -17.56 6.31
N ASN A 20 -7.75 -16.80 7.08
CA ASN A 20 -7.88 -16.76 8.53
C ASN A 20 -7.97 -15.31 9.04
N ILE A 21 -9.21 -14.87 9.24
CA ILE A 21 -9.53 -13.66 10.00
C ILE A 21 -9.89 -14.06 11.42
N THR A 22 -9.19 -13.45 12.38
CA THR A 22 -9.43 -13.64 13.80
C THR A 22 -10.20 -12.45 14.35
N TYR A 23 -11.36 -12.71 14.94
CA TYR A 23 -11.99 -11.77 15.86
C TYR A 23 -11.36 -11.93 17.24
N ILE A 24 -10.58 -10.92 17.63
CA ILE A 24 -9.99 -10.84 18.95
C ILE A 24 -11.08 -10.30 19.88
N LYS A 25 -11.63 -11.20 20.69
CA LYS A 25 -12.57 -10.83 21.77
C LYS A 25 -11.90 -9.83 22.72
N GLN A 26 -12.69 -9.22 23.58
CA GLN A 26 -12.21 -8.27 24.58
C GLN A 26 -10.89 -8.72 25.22
N SER A 27 -9.83 -7.95 24.98
CA SER A 27 -8.45 -8.30 25.38
C SER A 27 -7.68 -7.04 25.79
N LEU A 28 -6.54 -7.22 26.45
CA LEU A 28 -5.54 -6.18 26.70
C LEU A 28 -4.42 -6.30 25.66
N PHE A 29 -4.24 -5.30 24.81
CA PHE A 29 -3.10 -5.15 23.92
C PHE A 29 -2.03 -4.33 24.63
N CYS A 30 -0.92 -4.97 25.01
CA CYS A 30 0.17 -4.33 25.74
C CYS A 30 1.24 -3.83 24.77
N ILE A 31 1.36 -2.51 24.60
CA ILE A 31 2.28 -1.90 23.64
C ILE A 31 3.53 -1.41 24.37
N ASN A 32 4.71 -1.85 23.94
CA ASN A 32 5.97 -1.45 24.56
C ASN A 32 6.44 -0.06 24.08
N LYS A 33 7.47 0.49 24.74
CA LYS A 33 8.03 1.81 24.39
C LYS A 33 8.70 1.85 23.00
N ALA A 34 9.03 0.70 22.42
CA ALA A 34 9.54 0.59 21.06
C ALA A 34 8.42 0.51 20.00
N GLY A 35 7.15 0.54 20.42
CA GLY A 35 5.99 0.53 19.52
C GLY A 35 5.48 -0.86 19.14
N TYR A 36 6.03 -1.93 19.70
CA TYR A 36 5.60 -3.30 19.41
C TYR A 36 4.48 -3.76 20.33
N ILE A 37 3.60 -4.61 19.81
CA ILE A 37 2.69 -5.43 20.59
C ILE A 37 3.53 -6.45 21.34
N ALA A 38 3.74 -6.21 22.64
CA ALA A 38 4.54 -7.10 23.48
C ALA A 38 3.74 -8.31 23.96
N ARG A 39 2.42 -8.14 24.13
CA ARG A 39 1.51 -9.19 24.56
C ARG A 39 0.07 -8.83 24.24
N ILE A 40 -0.76 -9.84 23.99
CA ILE A 40 -2.22 -9.75 23.96
C ILE A 40 -2.75 -10.65 25.06
N ILE A 41 -3.56 -10.12 25.97
CA ILE A 41 -4.09 -10.85 27.14
C ILE A 41 -5.62 -10.92 27.03
N PRO A 42 -6.17 -12.07 26.60
CA PRO A 42 -7.61 -12.34 26.62
C PRO A 42 -8.25 -12.23 28.00
N THR A 43 -9.56 -11.97 28.07
CA THR A 43 -10.31 -11.87 29.34
C THR A 43 -10.35 -13.15 30.18
N ASP A 44 -10.15 -14.31 29.55
CA ASP A 44 -10.16 -15.63 30.19
C ASP A 44 -8.78 -16.04 30.74
N GLU A 45 -7.72 -15.26 30.47
CA GLU A 45 -6.40 -15.49 31.06
C GLU A 45 -6.37 -15.10 32.56
N PRO A 46 -5.73 -15.90 33.43
CA PRO A 46 -5.72 -15.67 34.87
C PRO A 46 -5.15 -14.31 35.30
N ASP A 47 -4.24 -13.75 34.52
CA ASP A 47 -3.55 -12.50 34.83
C ASP A 47 -4.22 -11.25 34.24
N TYR A 48 -5.31 -11.40 33.48
CA TYR A 48 -6.05 -10.28 32.89
C TYR A 48 -6.44 -9.22 33.93
N VAL A 49 -7.05 -9.64 35.05
CA VAL A 49 -7.53 -8.72 36.11
C VAL A 49 -6.36 -8.00 36.77
N VAL A 50 -5.25 -8.70 36.97
CA VAL A 50 -4.03 -8.12 37.56
C VAL A 50 -3.48 -7.04 36.64
N PHE A 51 -3.24 -7.38 35.37
CA PHE A 51 -2.71 -6.44 34.37
C PHE A 51 -3.63 -5.24 34.14
N LEU A 52 -4.95 -5.44 34.08
CA LEU A 52 -5.92 -4.36 33.94
C LEU A 52 -5.81 -3.35 35.10
N ASN A 53 -5.74 -3.85 36.34
CA ASN A 53 -5.66 -3.00 37.52
C ASN A 53 -4.30 -2.31 37.62
N GLU A 54 -3.20 -2.97 37.24
CA GLU A 54 -1.88 -2.35 37.14
C GLU A 54 -1.86 -1.24 36.09
N ALA A 55 -2.34 -1.51 34.87
CA ALA A 55 -2.45 -0.54 33.78
C ALA A 55 -3.25 0.70 34.19
N ARG A 56 -4.37 0.50 34.89
CA ARG A 56 -5.20 1.59 35.44
C ARG A 56 -4.45 2.38 36.50
N LYS A 57 -3.79 1.72 37.46
CA LYS A 57 -3.01 2.38 38.53
C LYS A 57 -1.86 3.21 37.97
N ALA A 58 -1.22 2.76 36.89
CA ALA A 58 -0.14 3.50 36.25
C ALA A 58 -0.62 4.57 35.24
N ASN A 59 -1.93 4.74 35.08
CA ASN A 59 -2.52 5.70 34.14
C ASN A 59 -2.08 5.51 32.67
N ILE A 60 -1.91 4.25 32.25
CA ILE A 60 -1.52 3.88 30.87
C ILE A 60 -2.60 3.06 30.16
N LEU A 61 -3.75 2.85 30.80
CA LEU A 61 -4.89 2.12 30.24
C LEU A 61 -5.70 3.04 29.31
N ARG A 62 -6.00 2.55 28.11
CA ARG A 62 -6.95 3.11 27.16
C ARG A 62 -8.05 2.08 26.93
N GLU A 63 -9.31 2.49 26.88
CA GLU A 63 -10.45 1.57 26.72
C GLU A 63 -11.27 1.95 25.48
N LEU A 64 -11.53 0.99 24.60
CA LEU A 64 -12.49 1.13 23.51
C LEU A 64 -13.91 1.14 24.08
N LYS A 65 -14.76 1.96 23.49
CA LYS A 65 -16.20 2.03 23.77
C LYS A 65 -16.94 0.95 22.98
N GLN A 66 -18.20 0.72 23.34
CA GLN A 66 -19.10 -0.09 22.54
C GLN A 66 -19.30 0.55 21.16
N GLY A 67 -19.17 -0.26 20.10
CA GLY A 67 -19.18 0.19 18.70
C GLY A 67 -17.82 0.65 18.17
N GLU A 68 -16.77 0.69 19.00
CA GLU A 68 -15.40 0.90 18.54
C GLU A 68 -14.70 -0.45 18.33
N TYR A 69 -14.09 -0.62 17.15
CA TYR A 69 -13.38 -1.84 16.77
C TYR A 69 -11.94 -1.50 16.37
N LEU A 70 -10.98 -2.26 16.91
CA LEU A 70 -9.57 -2.14 16.55
C LEU A 70 -9.27 -2.93 15.27
N LEU A 71 -8.59 -2.30 14.33
CA LEU A 71 -8.06 -2.93 13.12
C LEU A 71 -6.56 -2.63 12.99
N PRO A 72 -5.75 -3.48 12.33
CA PRO A 72 -4.45 -3.08 11.82
C PRO A 72 -4.61 -1.86 10.91
N GLY A 73 -3.63 -0.97 10.93
CA GLY A 73 -3.54 0.11 9.98
C GLY A 73 -3.32 -0.43 8.58
N PHE A 74 -3.86 0.26 7.58
CA PHE A 74 -3.75 -0.15 6.20
C PHE A 74 -2.38 0.18 5.61
N ILE A 75 -1.97 -0.69 4.69
CA ILE A 75 -0.70 -0.64 3.99
C ILE A 75 -1.02 -0.43 2.52
N ASP A 76 -0.74 0.78 2.04
CA ASP A 76 -0.89 1.15 0.64
C ASP A 76 0.44 0.94 -0.08
N LEU A 77 0.49 -0.05 -0.96
CA LEU A 77 1.71 -0.48 -1.64
C LEU A 77 2.03 0.33 -2.89
N HIS A 78 1.16 1.26 -3.32
CA HIS A 78 1.43 2.05 -4.51
C HIS A 78 0.64 3.36 -4.53
N ILE A 79 1.36 4.49 -4.44
CA ILE A 79 0.79 5.84 -4.49
C ILE A 79 1.72 6.76 -5.28
N HIS A 80 1.22 7.51 -6.26
CA HIS A 80 1.95 8.65 -6.80
C HIS A 80 1.62 9.90 -6.00
N ALA A 81 2.49 10.21 -5.03
CA ALA A 81 2.34 11.40 -4.20
C ALA A 81 2.17 12.71 -4.99
N PRO A 82 2.92 12.98 -6.08
CA PRO A 82 2.80 14.26 -6.77
C PRO A 82 1.51 14.41 -7.57
N GLN A 83 0.76 13.32 -7.74
CA GLN A 83 -0.47 13.33 -8.51
C GLN A 83 -1.70 13.65 -7.65
N TRP A 84 -1.54 13.86 -6.34
CA TRP A 84 -2.64 14.23 -5.45
C TRP A 84 -3.55 15.37 -5.99
N PRO A 85 -3.02 16.46 -6.59
CA PRO A 85 -3.85 17.49 -7.22
C PRO A 85 -4.74 17.04 -8.40
N ASN A 86 -4.44 15.88 -8.99
CA ASN A 86 -5.20 15.28 -10.09
C ASN A 86 -6.23 14.25 -9.63
N LEU A 87 -6.37 14.00 -8.32
CA LEU A 87 -7.34 13.02 -7.81
C LEU A 87 -8.75 13.26 -8.39
N GLY A 88 -9.24 12.29 -9.18
CA GLY A 88 -10.56 12.35 -9.82
C GLY A 88 -10.63 13.18 -11.11
N LYS A 89 -9.51 13.54 -11.75
CA LYS A 89 -9.48 14.31 -13.00
C LYS A 89 -9.06 13.46 -14.21
N ALA A 90 -9.75 13.64 -15.33
CA ALA A 90 -9.43 13.10 -16.66
C ALA A 90 -9.28 11.56 -16.72
N LEU A 91 -10.07 10.83 -15.92
CA LEU A 91 -10.06 9.36 -15.88
C LEU A 91 -10.74 8.70 -17.09
N ASP A 92 -11.30 9.51 -18.00
CA ASP A 92 -11.94 9.10 -19.24
C ASP A 92 -10.96 8.97 -20.43
N ARG A 93 -9.66 9.21 -20.20
CA ARG A 93 -8.61 9.19 -21.22
C ARG A 93 -7.78 7.91 -21.22
N PRO A 94 -7.23 7.46 -22.36
CA PRO A 94 -6.22 6.40 -22.39
C PRO A 94 -5.00 6.75 -21.54
N LEU A 95 -4.33 5.74 -20.97
CA LEU A 95 -3.20 5.93 -20.05
C LEU A 95 -2.07 6.81 -20.63
N GLU A 96 -1.66 6.54 -21.88
CA GLU A 96 -0.59 7.30 -22.54
C GLU A 96 -0.95 8.79 -22.69
N GLU A 97 -2.19 9.09 -23.10
CA GLU A 97 -2.68 10.47 -23.22
C GLU A 97 -2.76 11.15 -21.85
N TRP A 98 -3.29 10.45 -20.85
CA TRP A 98 -3.41 10.96 -19.49
C TRP A 98 -2.04 11.31 -18.88
N LEU A 99 -1.04 10.45 -19.10
CA LEU A 99 0.33 10.70 -18.64
C LEU A 99 0.91 11.99 -19.23
N GLN A 100 0.76 12.20 -20.53
CA GLN A 100 1.33 13.34 -21.24
C GLN A 100 0.60 14.65 -20.95
N GLU A 101 -0.73 14.64 -20.87
CA GLU A 101 -1.54 15.86 -20.74
C GLU A 101 -1.71 16.32 -19.28
N TYR A 102 -1.78 15.38 -18.32
CA TYR A 102 -2.14 15.69 -16.94
C TYR A 102 -1.03 15.38 -15.95
N THR A 103 -0.37 14.23 -16.09
CA THR A 103 0.55 13.73 -15.07
C THR A 103 1.93 14.38 -15.15
N PHE A 104 2.64 14.29 -16.28
CA PHE A 104 3.98 14.86 -16.38
C PHE A 104 4.02 16.39 -16.19
N PRO A 105 3.08 17.19 -16.73
CA PRO A 105 3.05 18.62 -16.47
C PRO A 105 2.84 18.96 -14.98
N LEU A 106 2.02 18.17 -14.28
CA LEU A 106 1.81 18.33 -12.84
C LEU A 106 3.07 17.96 -12.05
N GLU A 107 3.66 16.80 -12.33
CA GLU A 107 4.84 16.34 -11.60
C GLU A 107 6.05 17.28 -11.81
N ALA A 108 6.19 17.91 -12.98
CA ALA A 108 7.22 18.92 -13.25
C ALA A 108 7.15 20.14 -12.30
N ARG A 109 5.96 20.48 -11.79
CA ARG A 109 5.78 21.62 -10.87
C ARG A 109 6.40 21.38 -9.50
N TYR A 110 6.74 20.14 -9.13
CA TYR A 110 7.38 19.82 -7.85
C TYR A 110 8.85 20.24 -7.78
N SER A 111 9.40 20.83 -8.84
CA SER A 111 10.62 21.65 -8.75
C SER A 111 10.41 22.89 -7.84
N ASP A 112 9.17 23.34 -7.66
CA ASP A 112 8.78 24.33 -6.64
C ASP A 112 8.55 23.63 -5.29
N MET A 113 9.43 23.94 -4.32
CA MET A 113 9.40 23.36 -2.99
C MET A 113 8.22 23.81 -2.13
N GLU A 114 7.65 25.00 -2.37
CA GLU A 114 6.43 25.43 -1.66
C GLU A 114 5.23 24.61 -2.14
N TYR A 115 5.10 24.46 -3.46
CA TYR A 115 4.09 23.61 -4.07
C TYR A 115 4.21 22.15 -3.62
N ALA A 116 5.43 21.61 -3.56
CA ALA A 116 5.67 20.26 -3.08
C ALA A 116 5.20 20.07 -1.63
N ARG A 117 5.55 21.00 -0.73
CA ARG A 117 5.19 20.95 0.69
C ARG A 117 3.69 20.98 0.90
N GLU A 118 2.99 21.92 0.29
CA GLU A 118 1.55 22.09 0.47
C GLU A 118 0.80 20.80 0.12
N ASN A 119 1.11 20.23 -1.05
CA ASN A 119 0.42 19.06 -1.56
C ASN A 119 0.79 17.79 -0.80
N TYR A 120 2.06 17.57 -0.50
CA TYR A 120 2.49 16.39 0.27
C TYR A 120 1.97 16.44 1.72
N GLN A 121 1.93 17.61 2.36
CA GLN A 121 1.34 17.75 3.69
C GLN A 121 -0.14 17.39 3.71
N HIS A 122 -0.91 17.87 2.72
CA HIS A 122 -2.32 17.55 2.60
C HIS A 122 -2.56 16.07 2.32
N LEU A 123 -1.78 15.48 1.40
CA LEU A 123 -1.86 14.05 1.05
C LEU A 123 -1.61 13.16 2.28
N VAL A 124 -0.46 13.30 2.94
CA VAL A 124 -0.07 12.44 4.07
C VAL A 124 -1.11 12.52 5.20
N LYS A 125 -1.57 13.73 5.52
CA LYS A 125 -2.62 13.95 6.52
C LYS A 125 -3.94 13.28 6.13
N THR A 126 -4.26 13.28 4.84
CA THR A 126 -5.48 12.66 4.32
C THR A 126 -5.38 11.14 4.36
N LEU A 127 -4.24 10.56 4.00
CA LEU A 127 -4.03 9.12 4.03
C LEU A 127 -4.05 8.57 5.46
N LEU A 128 -3.36 9.21 6.41
CA LEU A 128 -3.46 8.88 7.84
C LEU A 128 -4.91 8.96 8.33
N ALA A 129 -5.67 9.96 7.88
CA ALA A 129 -7.08 10.08 8.22
C ALA A 129 -7.99 9.02 7.60
N ASN A 130 -7.53 8.33 6.56
CA ASN A 130 -8.20 7.17 5.97
C ASN A 130 -7.62 5.83 6.49
N GLY A 131 -6.80 5.85 7.54
CA GLY A 131 -6.26 4.66 8.17
C GLY A 131 -5.01 4.08 7.51
N THR A 132 -4.44 4.74 6.50
CA THR A 132 -3.19 4.31 5.84
C THR A 132 -1.99 4.66 6.72
N THR A 133 -1.53 3.70 7.50
CA THR A 133 -0.39 3.83 8.42
C THR A 133 0.95 3.64 7.73
N THR A 134 0.98 2.84 6.67
CA THR A 134 2.17 2.60 5.84
C THR A 134 1.86 2.90 4.37
N ALA A 135 2.73 3.66 3.71
CA ALA A 135 2.56 4.03 2.31
C ALA A 135 3.85 3.85 1.50
N VAL A 136 3.72 3.38 0.26
CA VAL A 136 4.81 3.23 -0.69
C VAL A 136 4.62 4.27 -1.79
N TYR A 137 5.42 5.33 -1.74
CA TYR A 137 5.28 6.52 -2.57
C TYR A 137 6.25 6.55 -3.75
N PHE A 138 5.70 6.75 -4.94
CA PHE A 138 6.37 7.42 -6.04
C PHE A 138 6.35 8.93 -5.77
N ALA A 139 7.52 9.54 -5.68
CA ALA A 139 7.68 11.00 -5.63
C ALA A 139 7.83 11.55 -7.06
N THR A 140 8.81 12.41 -7.31
CA THR A 140 9.13 12.91 -8.66
C THR A 140 10.60 12.68 -9.00
N ILE A 141 11.07 13.12 -10.16
CA ILE A 141 12.50 13.14 -10.48
C ILE A 141 13.30 14.13 -9.60
N HIS A 142 12.63 15.06 -8.92
CA HIS A 142 13.28 16.10 -8.13
C HIS A 142 13.71 15.55 -6.76
N ARG A 143 15.02 15.43 -6.53
CA ARG A 143 15.57 14.88 -5.27
C ARG A 143 15.10 15.66 -4.05
N GLU A 144 15.21 16.99 -4.06
CA GLU A 144 14.86 17.83 -2.90
C GLU A 144 13.39 17.68 -2.49
N ALA A 145 12.46 17.71 -3.46
CA ALA A 145 11.04 17.49 -3.21
C ALA A 145 10.77 16.05 -2.70
N SER A 146 11.49 15.06 -3.23
CA SER A 146 11.36 13.67 -2.78
C SER A 146 11.84 13.47 -1.34
N VAL A 147 12.94 14.13 -0.94
CA VAL A 147 13.41 14.14 0.46
C VAL A 147 12.39 14.87 1.35
N GLU A 148 11.77 15.93 0.87
CA GLU A 148 10.74 16.66 1.61
C GLU A 148 9.50 15.80 1.88
N LEU A 149 9.08 14.96 0.93
CA LEU A 149 8.01 13.98 1.18
C LEU A 149 8.38 13.05 2.35
N GLY A 150 9.61 12.52 2.37
CA GLY A 150 10.10 11.71 3.50
C GLY A 150 10.09 12.47 4.83
N ARG A 151 10.50 13.74 4.82
CA ARG A 151 10.45 14.63 5.99
C ARG A 151 9.02 14.85 6.49
N ILE A 152 8.07 15.06 5.58
CA ILE A 152 6.65 15.25 5.92
C ILE A 152 6.04 13.98 6.52
N CYS A 153 6.30 12.80 5.91
CA CYS A 153 5.87 11.53 6.47
C CYS A 153 6.41 11.33 7.88
N LEU A 154 7.70 11.61 8.11
CA LEU A 154 8.32 11.51 9.43
C LEU A 154 7.69 12.48 10.45
N GLN A 155 7.46 13.74 10.06
CA GLN A 155 6.85 14.76 10.91
C GLN A 155 5.40 14.42 11.29
N GLN A 156 4.63 13.87 10.37
CA GLN A 156 3.25 13.44 10.62
C GLN A 156 3.17 12.03 11.22
N GLY A 157 4.30 11.33 11.36
CA GLY A 157 4.41 10.01 11.97
C GLY A 157 3.92 8.85 11.09
N GLN A 158 3.79 9.03 9.78
CA GLN A 158 3.44 7.94 8.86
C GLN A 158 4.68 7.09 8.55
N ARG A 159 4.53 5.77 8.55
CA ARG A 159 5.57 4.86 8.01
C ARG A 159 5.56 4.97 6.50
N ALA A 160 6.71 5.14 5.88
CA ALA A 160 6.74 5.29 4.43
C ALA A 160 7.95 4.67 3.77
N LEU A 161 7.73 4.18 2.57
CA LEU A 161 8.74 3.85 1.59
C LEU A 161 8.69 4.96 0.53
N VAL A 162 9.73 5.77 0.40
CA VAL A 162 9.73 6.92 -0.52
C VAL A 162 10.75 6.70 -1.62
N GLY A 163 10.34 6.90 -2.86
CA GLY A 163 11.21 6.77 -4.03
C GLY A 163 11.28 8.02 -4.88
N LYS A 164 12.48 8.56 -5.05
CA LYS A 164 12.79 9.51 -6.14
C LYS A 164 12.66 8.76 -7.46
N VAL A 165 11.79 9.25 -8.34
CA VAL A 165 11.52 8.64 -9.64
C VAL A 165 12.77 8.80 -10.53
N ALA A 166 13.09 7.76 -11.29
CA ALA A 166 14.12 7.77 -12.31
C ALA A 166 13.51 7.50 -13.69
N MET A 167 13.80 8.38 -14.64
CA MET A 167 13.34 8.28 -16.04
C MET A 167 14.22 9.16 -16.95
N ASP A 168 14.78 8.60 -18.02
CA ASP A 168 15.79 9.27 -18.86
C ASP A 168 15.61 9.06 -20.38
N ASP A 169 14.66 8.21 -20.82
CA ASP A 169 14.47 7.94 -22.25
C ASP A 169 13.88 9.15 -22.97
N LYS A 170 14.69 9.81 -23.80
CA LYS A 170 14.31 11.03 -24.55
C LYS A 170 13.15 10.83 -25.52
N ASN A 171 12.86 9.60 -25.93
CA ASN A 171 11.77 9.30 -26.86
C ASN A 171 10.41 9.19 -26.15
N ALA A 172 10.41 8.86 -24.87
CA ALA A 172 9.19 8.66 -24.07
C ALA A 172 8.94 9.81 -23.09
N CYS A 173 10.01 10.43 -22.58
CA CYS A 173 9.93 11.40 -21.49
C CYS A 173 9.96 12.86 -22.01
N PRO A 174 9.08 13.74 -21.49
CA PRO A 174 9.10 15.17 -21.82
C PRO A 174 10.45 15.82 -21.51
N GLU A 175 10.84 16.82 -22.30
CA GLU A 175 12.13 17.50 -22.14
C GLU A 175 12.26 18.22 -20.80
N ASN A 176 11.16 18.80 -20.30
CA ASN A 176 11.09 19.50 -19.03
C ASN A 176 10.85 18.57 -17.82
N TYR A 177 10.74 17.26 -18.03
CA TYR A 177 10.48 16.29 -16.96
C TYR A 177 11.13 14.93 -17.24
N ARG A 178 12.47 14.92 -17.18
CA ARG A 178 13.31 13.72 -17.26
C ARG A 178 14.67 13.97 -16.62
N ASP A 179 15.32 12.91 -16.15
CA ASP A 179 16.73 12.95 -15.76
C ASP A 179 17.62 13.25 -16.99
N ALA A 180 18.74 13.94 -16.76
CA ALA A 180 19.63 14.37 -17.85
C ALA A 180 20.30 13.20 -18.59
N SER A 181 20.56 12.10 -17.88
CA SER A 181 21.13 10.84 -18.39
C SER A 181 20.97 9.72 -17.37
N ALA A 182 21.13 8.47 -17.79
CA ALA A 182 21.21 7.31 -16.91
C ALA A 182 22.19 7.53 -15.74
N PHE A 183 23.40 8.01 -16.03
CA PHE A 183 24.42 8.30 -15.01
C PHE A 183 23.92 9.31 -13.96
N SER A 184 23.34 10.42 -14.41
CA SER A 184 22.80 11.44 -13.51
C SER A 184 21.66 10.89 -12.65
N ALA A 185 20.76 10.10 -13.25
CA ALA A 185 19.63 9.50 -12.55
C ALA A 185 20.09 8.53 -11.45
N ILE A 186 21.09 7.69 -11.72
CA ILE A 186 21.68 6.74 -10.75
C ILE A 186 22.35 7.50 -9.60
N GLU A 187 23.16 8.51 -9.88
CA GLU A 187 23.86 9.30 -8.86
C GLU A 187 22.89 10.10 -7.97
N GLU A 188 21.86 10.72 -8.56
CA GLU A 188 20.83 11.41 -7.78
C GLU A 188 19.98 10.42 -6.95
N THR A 189 19.78 9.19 -7.44
CA THR A 189 19.11 8.13 -6.67
C THR A 189 19.97 7.69 -5.49
N ARG A 190 21.30 7.55 -5.68
CA ARG A 190 22.24 7.23 -4.59
C ARG A 190 22.23 8.33 -3.51
N ARG A 191 22.31 9.59 -3.92
CA ARG A 191 22.22 10.75 -3.01
C ARG A 191 20.89 10.78 -2.26
N PHE A 192 19.78 10.54 -2.95
CA PHE A 192 18.47 10.45 -2.32
C PHE A 192 18.39 9.34 -1.25
N ILE A 193 18.95 8.16 -1.53
CA ILE A 193 19.03 7.06 -0.56
C ILE A 193 19.78 7.52 0.70
N ASP A 194 20.91 8.19 0.53
CA ASP A 194 21.72 8.71 1.65
C ASP A 194 20.96 9.80 2.42
N ASP A 195 20.29 10.72 1.72
CA ASP A 195 19.49 11.80 2.31
C ASP A 195 18.36 11.25 3.21
N ILE A 196 17.66 10.19 2.78
CA ILE A 196 16.60 9.56 3.59
C ILE A 196 17.17 8.77 4.78
N LYS A 197 18.28 8.04 4.59
CA LYS A 197 18.94 7.30 5.68
C LYS A 197 19.49 8.22 6.76
N GLN A 198 19.93 9.42 6.38
CA GLN A 198 20.50 10.44 7.28
C GLN A 198 19.47 11.50 7.70
N LEU A 199 18.19 11.32 7.35
CA LEU A 199 17.13 12.27 7.68
C LEU A 199 17.01 12.43 9.21
N PRO A 200 17.16 13.64 9.77
CA PRO A 200 17.13 13.85 11.22
C PRO A 200 15.84 13.33 11.86
N GLY A 201 15.97 12.49 12.89
CA GLY A 201 14.85 11.87 13.60
C GLY A 201 14.35 10.55 12.99
N ASN A 202 14.96 10.08 11.89
CA ASN A 202 14.65 8.80 11.26
C ASN A 202 15.47 7.62 11.82
N ASP A 203 15.92 7.69 13.07
CA ASP A 203 16.84 6.71 13.68
C ASP A 203 16.28 5.28 13.71
N ASN A 204 14.95 5.15 13.81
CA ASN A 204 14.24 3.87 13.79
C ASN A 204 13.80 3.42 12.38
N ALA A 205 14.30 4.08 11.33
CA ALA A 205 13.97 3.80 9.94
C ALA A 205 12.44 3.75 9.68
N LEU A 206 11.70 4.73 10.21
CA LEU A 206 10.27 4.89 9.93
C LEU A 206 10.04 5.20 8.44
N ILE A 207 11.00 5.93 7.84
CA ILE A 207 11.06 6.22 6.41
C ILE A 207 12.18 5.41 5.79
N LEU A 208 11.87 4.63 4.76
CA LEU A 208 12.81 3.83 4.00
C LEU A 208 12.95 4.40 2.57
N PRO A 209 14.16 4.49 2.01
CA PRO A 209 14.31 4.83 0.60
C PRO A 209 14.04 3.61 -0.29
N VAL A 210 13.40 3.86 -1.44
CA VAL A 210 13.11 2.85 -2.46
C VAL A 210 13.67 3.29 -3.80
N ILE A 211 14.29 2.37 -4.52
CA ILE A 211 14.77 2.60 -5.89
C ILE A 211 13.57 2.51 -6.83
N THR A 212 13.37 3.56 -7.64
CA THR A 212 12.12 3.76 -8.38
C THR A 212 12.38 4.12 -9.84
N PRO A 213 12.83 3.16 -10.68
CA PRO A 213 12.59 3.30 -12.11
C PRO A 213 11.09 3.47 -12.31
N ARG A 214 10.65 4.49 -13.05
CA ARG A 214 9.21 4.75 -13.19
C ARG A 214 8.49 3.49 -13.71
N PHE A 215 8.98 3.03 -14.86
CA PHE A 215 8.59 1.83 -15.58
C PHE A 215 9.53 1.68 -16.80
N ILE A 216 9.58 0.48 -17.40
CA ILE A 216 10.54 0.18 -18.47
C ILE A 216 10.47 1.17 -19.65
N PRO A 217 9.28 1.57 -20.16
CA PRO A 217 9.18 2.53 -21.27
C PRO A 217 9.87 3.89 -21.08
N CYS A 218 9.98 4.38 -19.84
CA CYS A 218 10.62 5.67 -19.55
C CYS A 218 12.12 5.58 -19.21
N CYS A 219 12.70 4.38 -19.25
CA CYS A 219 14.08 4.16 -18.85
C CYS A 219 14.90 3.57 -20.00
N THR A 220 16.10 4.11 -20.20
CA THR A 220 17.12 3.48 -21.04
C THR A 220 17.59 2.16 -20.42
N THR A 221 18.20 1.30 -21.24
CA THR A 221 18.77 0.04 -20.76
C THR A 221 19.86 0.29 -19.73
N GLU A 222 20.69 1.29 -19.96
CA GLU A 222 21.77 1.71 -19.07
C GLU A 222 21.25 2.14 -17.70
N LEU A 223 20.12 2.88 -17.66
CA LEU A 223 19.49 3.28 -16.41
C LEU A 223 18.96 2.05 -15.65
N LEU A 224 18.23 1.16 -16.31
CA LEU A 224 17.65 -0.03 -15.67
C LEU A 224 18.73 -0.95 -15.07
N GLU A 225 19.80 -1.22 -15.82
CA GLU A 225 20.94 -2.00 -15.32
C GLU A 225 21.68 -1.31 -14.16
N GLY A 226 21.85 0.00 -14.24
CA GLY A 226 22.52 0.78 -13.20
C GLY A 226 21.73 0.82 -11.89
N LEU A 227 20.40 0.98 -11.96
CA LEU A 227 19.54 0.92 -10.79
C LEU A 227 19.46 -0.49 -10.20
N GLY A 228 19.50 -1.54 -11.02
CA GLY A 228 19.60 -2.92 -10.55
C GLY A 228 20.89 -3.19 -9.77
N LYS A 229 22.03 -2.68 -10.26
CA LYS A 229 23.32 -2.74 -9.52
C LYS A 229 23.23 -1.95 -8.21
N LEU A 230 22.69 -0.73 -8.24
CA LEU A 230 22.49 0.09 -7.05
C LEU A 230 21.62 -0.61 -6.00
N ALA A 231 20.59 -1.35 -6.42
CA ALA A 231 19.74 -2.11 -5.51
C ALA A 231 20.50 -3.25 -4.82
N GLN A 232 21.35 -3.97 -5.55
CA GLN A 232 22.22 -5.01 -4.98
C GLN A 232 23.24 -4.42 -3.99
N GLU A 233 23.83 -3.27 -4.31
CA GLU A 233 24.80 -2.58 -3.44
C GLU A 233 24.17 -2.08 -2.14
N THR A 234 22.95 -1.53 -2.21
CA THR A 234 22.33 -0.80 -1.09
C THR A 234 21.37 -1.66 -0.25
N GLY A 235 20.87 -2.76 -0.82
CA GLY A 235 19.84 -3.60 -0.21
C GLY A 235 18.48 -2.89 -0.06
N CYS A 236 18.28 -1.77 -0.75
CA CYS A 236 17.03 -1.02 -0.77
C CYS A 236 15.89 -1.82 -1.41
N HIS A 237 14.66 -1.47 -1.06
CA HIS A 237 13.50 -1.91 -1.83
C HIS A 237 13.51 -1.32 -3.24
N ILE A 238 12.78 -1.98 -4.14
CA ILE A 238 12.53 -1.55 -5.51
C ILE A 238 11.02 -1.42 -5.70
N GLN A 239 10.58 -0.39 -6.41
CA GLN A 239 9.20 -0.28 -6.88
C GLN A 239 9.19 0.16 -8.36
N THR A 240 8.28 -0.40 -9.14
CA THR A 240 8.08 -0.08 -10.57
C THR A 240 6.68 -0.52 -10.99
N HIS A 241 6.19 0.00 -12.12
CA HIS A 241 5.05 -0.59 -12.82
C HIS A 241 5.53 -1.83 -13.59
N CYS A 242 4.62 -2.78 -13.79
CA CYS A 242 4.87 -4.02 -14.50
C CYS A 242 3.56 -4.50 -15.15
N SER A 243 3.55 -4.63 -16.49
CA SER A 243 2.43 -5.23 -17.22
C SER A 243 1.06 -4.64 -16.84
N GLU A 244 0.94 -3.32 -16.69
CA GLU A 244 -0.30 -2.64 -16.31
C GLU A 244 -1.31 -2.65 -17.45
N SER A 245 -0.91 -2.14 -18.62
CA SER A 245 -1.81 -1.89 -19.75
C SER A 245 -1.33 -2.60 -21.00
N ASP A 246 -2.23 -2.75 -21.98
CA ASP A 246 -1.88 -3.32 -23.29
C ASP A 246 -0.73 -2.56 -23.94
N TRP A 247 -0.71 -1.22 -23.85
CA TRP A 247 0.33 -0.40 -24.45
C TRP A 247 1.69 -0.65 -23.82
N GLU A 248 1.78 -0.59 -22.48
CA GLU A 248 3.03 -0.80 -21.75
C GLU A 248 3.57 -2.21 -22.03
N HIS A 249 2.73 -3.23 -21.83
CA HIS A 249 3.15 -4.61 -21.96
C HIS A 249 3.65 -4.93 -23.38
N ASN A 250 2.93 -4.46 -24.40
CA ASN A 250 3.34 -4.64 -25.79
C ASN A 250 4.59 -3.82 -26.16
N PHE A 251 4.82 -2.67 -25.52
CA PHE A 251 6.06 -1.92 -25.71
C PHE A 251 7.28 -2.75 -25.28
N VAL A 252 7.22 -3.37 -24.11
CA VAL A 252 8.32 -4.17 -23.56
C VAL A 252 8.57 -5.42 -24.38
N LEU A 253 7.51 -6.12 -24.79
CA LEU A 253 7.59 -7.26 -25.70
C LEU A 253 8.29 -6.87 -27.02
N LYS A 254 7.95 -5.73 -27.62
CA LYS A 254 8.59 -5.26 -28.86
C LYS A 254 10.05 -4.86 -28.65
N LYS A 255 10.36 -4.15 -27.56
CA LYS A 255 11.71 -3.62 -27.29
C LYS A 255 12.70 -4.72 -26.91
N TYR A 256 12.27 -5.71 -26.13
CA TYR A 256 13.16 -6.72 -25.54
C TYR A 256 12.84 -8.17 -25.88
N SER A 257 11.74 -8.45 -26.60
CA SER A 257 11.26 -9.83 -26.83
C SER A 257 11.08 -10.63 -25.54
N GLN A 258 10.68 -9.94 -24.48
CA GLN A 258 10.50 -10.44 -23.12
C GLN A 258 9.30 -9.73 -22.48
N THR A 259 8.65 -10.40 -21.53
CA THR A 259 7.67 -9.74 -20.65
C THR A 259 8.38 -8.75 -19.72
N ASP A 260 7.63 -7.81 -19.14
CA ASP A 260 8.09 -6.89 -18.10
C ASP A 260 8.80 -7.62 -16.97
N THR A 261 8.19 -8.67 -16.44
CA THR A 261 8.75 -9.51 -15.36
C THR A 261 10.11 -10.10 -15.75
N GLN A 262 10.22 -10.69 -16.94
CA GLN A 262 11.47 -11.27 -17.44
C GLN A 262 12.56 -10.20 -17.63
N ALA A 263 12.21 -9.04 -18.18
CA ALA A 263 13.12 -7.93 -18.37
C ALA A 263 13.61 -7.35 -17.03
N LEU A 264 12.71 -7.09 -16.07
CA LEU A 264 13.04 -6.62 -14.72
C LEU A 264 13.98 -7.58 -14.00
N LYS A 265 13.73 -8.90 -14.10
CA LYS A 265 14.64 -9.93 -13.57
C LYS A 265 16.02 -9.85 -14.21
N ARG A 266 16.09 -9.74 -15.54
CA ARG A 266 17.37 -9.60 -16.28
C ARG A 266 18.16 -8.38 -15.82
N PHE A 267 17.49 -7.26 -15.55
CA PHE A 267 18.12 -6.02 -15.10
C PHE A 267 18.51 -6.04 -13.61
N GLY A 268 18.21 -7.10 -12.86
CA GLY A 268 18.47 -7.16 -11.42
C GLY A 268 17.50 -6.31 -10.59
N LEU A 269 16.35 -5.95 -11.17
CA LEU A 269 15.30 -5.15 -10.56
C LEU A 269 14.13 -6.00 -10.02
N LEU A 270 14.29 -7.32 -9.95
CA LEU A 270 13.30 -8.23 -9.38
C LEU A 270 13.95 -9.09 -8.28
N SER A 271 13.48 -8.88 -7.04
CA SER A 271 13.96 -9.52 -5.82
C SER A 271 12.86 -9.55 -4.74
N ARG A 272 13.14 -10.18 -3.59
CA ARG A 272 12.24 -10.21 -2.43
C ARG A 272 11.73 -8.84 -2.01
N LYS A 273 12.54 -7.78 -2.19
CA LYS A 273 12.21 -6.40 -1.83
C LYS A 273 11.64 -5.58 -3.00
N THR A 274 11.17 -6.25 -4.05
CA THR A 274 10.54 -5.59 -5.21
C THR A 274 9.03 -5.57 -5.04
N VAL A 275 8.41 -4.43 -5.31
CA VAL A 275 6.96 -4.24 -5.41
C VAL A 275 6.62 -3.89 -6.86
N LEU A 276 5.85 -4.76 -7.52
CA LEU A 276 5.36 -4.57 -8.89
C LEU A 276 3.93 -4.03 -8.84
N ALA A 277 3.72 -2.80 -9.30
CA ALA A 277 2.38 -2.25 -9.41
C ALA A 277 1.60 -2.90 -10.57
N HIS A 278 0.29 -3.10 -10.37
CA HIS A 278 -0.68 -3.62 -11.33
C HIS A 278 -0.52 -5.10 -11.66
N SER A 279 0.45 -5.44 -12.51
CA SER A 279 0.74 -6.81 -12.97
C SER A 279 -0.46 -7.48 -13.64
N ASN A 280 -1.31 -6.72 -14.32
CA ASN A 280 -2.55 -7.21 -14.89
C ASN A 280 -2.34 -8.22 -16.02
N HIS A 281 -1.35 -7.96 -16.88
CA HIS A 281 -1.05 -8.77 -18.07
C HIS A 281 0.04 -9.82 -17.82
N ILE A 282 0.35 -10.15 -16.56
CA ILE A 282 1.33 -11.20 -16.26
C ILE A 282 0.81 -12.58 -16.68
N THR A 283 1.71 -13.40 -17.23
CA THR A 283 1.47 -14.79 -17.61
C THR A 283 1.71 -15.74 -16.43
N ASP A 284 1.41 -17.03 -16.62
CA ASP A 284 1.75 -18.05 -15.61
C ASP A 284 3.25 -18.20 -15.38
N GLU A 285 4.05 -18.07 -16.43
CA GLU A 285 5.50 -18.07 -16.33
C GLU A 285 5.99 -16.85 -15.53
N ASP A 286 5.39 -15.68 -15.76
CA ASP A 286 5.71 -14.48 -14.99
C ASP A 286 5.37 -14.66 -13.50
N MET A 287 4.21 -15.25 -13.19
CA MET A 287 3.84 -15.57 -11.81
C MET A 287 4.86 -16.52 -11.15
N ASP A 288 5.32 -17.54 -11.88
CA ASP A 288 6.33 -18.48 -11.37
C ASP A 288 7.69 -17.79 -11.15
N ILE A 289 8.07 -16.86 -12.03
CA ILE A 289 9.27 -16.04 -11.86
C ILE A 289 9.17 -15.14 -10.63
N ILE A 290 8.06 -14.42 -10.48
CA ILE A 290 7.79 -13.53 -9.32
C ILE A 290 7.83 -14.34 -8.04
N LYS A 291 7.17 -15.51 -8.01
CA LYS A 291 7.17 -16.39 -6.84
C LYS A 291 8.57 -16.92 -6.53
N GLY A 292 9.35 -17.28 -7.53
CA GLY A 292 10.70 -17.83 -7.37
C GLY A 292 11.70 -16.88 -6.69
N VAL A 293 11.43 -15.57 -6.71
CA VAL A 293 12.22 -14.56 -5.98
C VAL A 293 11.44 -13.89 -4.84
N ASP A 294 10.21 -14.35 -4.62
CA ASP A 294 9.28 -13.90 -3.59
C ASP A 294 9.00 -12.39 -3.62
N ALA A 295 9.02 -11.79 -4.81
CA ALA A 295 8.66 -10.39 -5.02
C ALA A 295 7.17 -10.16 -4.73
N GLY A 296 6.81 -8.91 -4.41
CA GLY A 296 5.45 -8.50 -4.12
C GLY A 296 4.74 -7.83 -5.29
N ILE A 297 3.41 -7.90 -5.29
CA ILE A 297 2.53 -7.21 -6.23
C ILE A 297 1.64 -6.23 -5.46
N ALA A 298 1.54 -4.99 -5.96
CA ALA A 298 0.55 -4.01 -5.53
C ALA A 298 -0.64 -4.03 -6.49
N HIS A 299 -1.70 -4.74 -6.10
CA HIS A 299 -2.95 -4.76 -6.87
C HIS A 299 -3.69 -3.44 -6.70
N CYS A 300 -3.86 -2.71 -7.80
CA CYS A 300 -4.48 -1.37 -7.82
C CYS A 300 -5.85 -1.41 -8.51
N PRO A 301 -6.88 -2.03 -7.91
CA PRO A 301 -8.12 -2.38 -8.60
C PRO A 301 -8.89 -1.18 -9.16
N ILE A 302 -8.85 -0.03 -8.49
CA ILE A 302 -9.55 1.18 -8.94
C ILE A 302 -8.91 1.68 -10.23
N SER A 303 -7.60 1.95 -10.20
CA SER A 303 -6.84 2.41 -11.37
C SER A 303 -6.95 1.45 -12.56
N ASN A 304 -6.86 0.14 -12.30
CA ASN A 304 -6.93 -0.88 -13.34
C ASN A 304 -8.20 -0.80 -14.20
N PHE A 305 -9.35 -0.49 -13.60
CA PHE A 305 -10.60 -0.34 -14.35
C PHE A 305 -10.62 0.87 -15.29
N TYR A 306 -9.82 1.89 -15.01
CA TYR A 306 -9.70 3.07 -15.86
C TYR A 306 -8.62 2.90 -16.93
N PHE A 307 -7.48 2.28 -16.60
CA PHE A 307 -6.28 2.37 -17.44
C PHE A 307 -5.71 1.04 -17.94
N ALA A 308 -5.95 -0.08 -17.25
CA ALA A 308 -5.35 -1.36 -17.60
C ALA A 308 -6.06 -2.10 -18.74
N ASN A 309 -7.33 -1.76 -19.01
CA ASN A 309 -8.26 -2.48 -19.89
C ASN A 309 -8.39 -3.98 -19.58
N SER A 310 -8.04 -4.38 -18.36
CA SER A 310 -7.97 -5.77 -17.92
C SER A 310 -8.15 -5.86 -16.42
N VAL A 311 -8.49 -7.06 -15.94
CA VAL A 311 -8.59 -7.35 -14.50
C VAL A 311 -7.42 -8.22 -14.11
N PHE A 312 -6.65 -7.78 -13.11
CA PHE A 312 -5.59 -8.58 -12.49
C PHE A 312 -6.16 -9.93 -12.01
N PRO A 313 -5.57 -11.09 -12.40
CA PRO A 313 -6.06 -12.42 -12.01
C PRO A 313 -5.72 -12.76 -10.54
N LEU A 314 -6.28 -11.99 -9.61
CA LEU A 314 -5.94 -11.99 -8.18
C LEU A 314 -6.07 -13.36 -7.52
N ARG A 315 -7.18 -14.08 -7.73
CA ARG A 315 -7.35 -15.44 -7.19
C ARG A 315 -6.20 -16.36 -7.60
N LYS A 316 -5.84 -16.33 -8.89
CA LYS A 316 -4.77 -17.18 -9.43
C LYS A 316 -3.42 -16.87 -8.78
N ALA A 317 -3.14 -15.59 -8.56
CA ALA A 317 -1.94 -15.15 -7.85
C ALA A 317 -1.92 -15.64 -6.38
N ILE A 318 -3.05 -15.54 -5.67
CA ILE A 318 -3.20 -16.06 -4.30
C ILE A 318 -3.00 -17.58 -4.26
N ASP A 319 -3.63 -18.32 -5.19
CA ASP A 319 -3.53 -19.79 -5.24
C ASP A 319 -2.11 -20.26 -5.58
N LYS A 320 -1.36 -19.48 -6.37
CA LYS A 320 0.08 -19.66 -6.61
C LYS A 320 0.97 -19.12 -5.47
N GLN A 321 0.39 -18.64 -4.38
CA GLN A 321 1.09 -18.15 -3.19
C GLN A 321 2.01 -16.96 -3.46
N LEU A 322 1.67 -16.11 -4.44
CA LEU A 322 2.38 -14.84 -4.65
C LEU A 322 2.12 -13.90 -3.46
N ASN A 323 3.10 -13.05 -3.17
CA ASN A 323 2.92 -11.98 -2.21
C ASN A 323 2.13 -10.85 -2.88
N VAL A 324 0.91 -10.59 -2.41
CA VAL A 324 0.04 -9.57 -2.97
C VAL A 324 -0.51 -8.69 -1.84
N GLY A 325 -0.58 -7.38 -2.09
CA GLY A 325 -1.36 -6.44 -1.28
C GLY A 325 -2.08 -5.45 -2.18
N LEU A 326 -2.64 -4.39 -1.59
CA LEU A 326 -3.40 -3.38 -2.32
C LEU A 326 -2.61 -2.08 -2.51
N GLY A 327 -2.88 -1.39 -3.61
CA GLY A 327 -2.46 -0.01 -3.85
C GLY A 327 -3.66 0.88 -4.16
N SER A 328 -3.63 2.14 -3.73
CA SER A 328 -4.63 3.13 -4.17
C SER A 328 -4.36 3.62 -5.60
N ASP A 329 -3.07 3.69 -5.96
CA ASP A 329 -2.58 4.26 -7.21
C ASP A 329 -3.16 5.65 -7.50
N ILE A 330 -3.18 6.51 -6.48
CA ILE A 330 -3.48 7.92 -6.69
C ILE A 330 -2.52 8.44 -7.76
N SER A 331 -2.98 9.11 -8.83
CA SER A 331 -4.35 9.64 -9.01
C SER A 331 -5.23 8.89 -10.01
N ALA A 332 -4.67 7.87 -10.66
CA ALA A 332 -5.40 7.01 -11.58
C ALA A 332 -6.53 6.26 -10.84
N GLY A 333 -6.26 5.84 -9.60
CA GLY A 333 -7.27 5.58 -8.59
C GLY A 333 -7.78 6.88 -7.96
N PHE A 334 -9.09 7.09 -8.01
CA PHE A 334 -9.73 8.32 -7.51
C PHE A 334 -9.90 8.39 -5.99
N SER A 335 -9.61 7.32 -5.24
CA SER A 335 -9.86 7.26 -3.80
C SER A 335 -8.57 7.12 -2.99
N PRO A 336 -8.40 7.90 -1.90
CA PRO A 336 -7.31 7.72 -0.93
C PRO A 336 -7.58 6.62 0.10
N SER A 337 -8.71 5.93 0.05
CA SER A 337 -9.11 4.96 1.06
C SER A 337 -8.88 3.52 0.59
N LEU A 338 -8.14 2.76 1.38
CA LEU A 338 -7.95 1.32 1.13
C LEU A 338 -9.22 0.51 1.39
N PHE A 339 -10.23 1.07 2.08
CA PHE A 339 -11.57 0.49 2.07
C PHE A 339 -12.19 0.49 0.66
N ASP A 340 -11.98 1.55 -0.13
CA ASP A 340 -12.43 1.57 -1.53
C ASP A 340 -11.63 0.56 -2.36
N ALA A 341 -10.31 0.44 -2.14
CA ALA A 341 -9.49 -0.57 -2.81
C ALA A 341 -9.98 -2.00 -2.49
N CYS A 342 -10.30 -2.30 -1.23
CA CYS A 342 -10.90 -3.58 -0.84
C CYS A 342 -12.19 -3.87 -1.60
N ARG A 343 -13.11 -2.89 -1.63
CA ARG A 343 -14.38 -3.00 -2.34
C ARG A 343 -14.18 -3.26 -3.83
N HIS A 344 -13.27 -2.53 -4.47
CA HIS A 344 -12.99 -2.67 -5.89
C HIS A 344 -12.23 -3.95 -6.22
N ALA A 345 -11.38 -4.48 -5.34
CA ALA A 345 -10.75 -5.79 -5.52
C ALA A 345 -11.80 -6.90 -5.57
N VAL A 346 -12.79 -6.87 -4.66
CA VAL A 346 -13.91 -7.82 -4.67
C VAL A 346 -14.75 -7.67 -5.94
N VAL A 347 -15.14 -6.44 -6.30
CA VAL A 347 -15.92 -6.16 -7.52
C VAL A 347 -15.18 -6.61 -8.78
N ALA A 348 -13.88 -6.31 -8.89
CA ALA A 348 -13.03 -6.73 -10.01
C ALA A 348 -12.99 -8.26 -10.15
N SER A 349 -12.70 -8.95 -9.05
CA SER A 349 -12.65 -10.41 -9.04
C SER A 349 -14.00 -11.04 -9.43
N LYS A 350 -15.11 -10.40 -9.05
CA LYS A 350 -16.46 -10.86 -9.39
C LYS A 350 -16.80 -10.61 -10.85
N ALA A 351 -16.44 -9.44 -11.40
CA ALA A 351 -16.59 -9.14 -12.82
C ALA A 351 -15.79 -10.12 -13.70
N LEU A 352 -14.57 -10.46 -13.27
CA LEU A 352 -13.76 -11.49 -13.92
C LEU A 352 -14.39 -12.88 -13.79
N ASN A 353 -14.87 -13.25 -12.60
CA ASN A 353 -15.50 -14.55 -12.35
C ASN A 353 -16.74 -14.77 -13.21
N ASP A 354 -17.67 -13.80 -13.16
CA ASP A 354 -19.01 -13.93 -13.73
C ASP A 354 -19.05 -13.56 -15.20
N GLY A 355 -18.06 -12.82 -15.71
CA GLY A 355 -18.07 -12.22 -17.04
C GLY A 355 -19.15 -11.14 -17.20
N VAL A 356 -18.86 -10.11 -18.00
CA VAL A 356 -19.76 -8.94 -18.15
C VAL A 356 -20.56 -8.93 -19.45
N ASP A 357 -20.26 -9.82 -20.40
CA ASP A 357 -20.99 -9.92 -21.66
C ASP A 357 -22.24 -10.81 -21.51
N ALA A 358 -23.41 -10.18 -21.39
CA ALA A 358 -24.69 -10.86 -21.25
C ALA A 358 -25.12 -11.66 -22.50
N ARG A 359 -24.44 -11.52 -23.64
CA ARG A 359 -24.70 -12.31 -24.86
C ARG A 359 -24.13 -13.72 -24.77
N ILE A 360 -23.19 -13.96 -23.85
CA ILE A 360 -22.57 -15.26 -23.58
C ILE A 360 -23.26 -15.90 -22.36
N SER A 361 -23.56 -17.21 -22.44
CA SER A 361 -24.24 -17.92 -21.36
C SER A 361 -23.42 -17.88 -20.07
N ALA A 362 -24.08 -17.90 -18.90
CA ALA A 362 -23.43 -17.77 -17.59
C ALA A 362 -22.34 -18.82 -17.35
N GLU A 363 -22.51 -20.01 -17.93
CA GLU A 363 -21.59 -21.15 -17.81
C GLU A 363 -20.33 -20.98 -18.67
N GLN A 364 -20.39 -20.12 -19.70
CA GLN A 364 -19.33 -19.93 -20.69
C GLN A 364 -18.65 -18.56 -20.60
N ARG A 365 -19.26 -17.58 -19.91
CA ARG A 365 -18.66 -16.26 -19.71
C ARG A 365 -17.80 -16.22 -18.45
N GLY A 366 -16.78 -15.36 -18.47
CA GLY A 366 -15.89 -15.12 -17.34
C GLY A 366 -14.89 -16.24 -17.07
N CYS A 367 -14.29 -16.21 -15.89
CA CYS A 367 -13.31 -17.18 -15.40
C CYS A 367 -13.78 -17.77 -14.07
N GLN A 368 -14.44 -18.92 -14.14
CA GLN A 368 -15.03 -19.56 -12.96
C GLN A 368 -14.01 -19.74 -11.82
N SER A 369 -14.46 -19.51 -10.59
CA SER A 369 -13.68 -19.52 -9.35
C SER A 369 -12.69 -18.36 -9.19
N ALA A 370 -12.71 -17.30 -10.01
CA ALA A 370 -11.79 -16.17 -9.89
C ALA A 370 -12.13 -15.17 -8.77
N SER A 371 -13.27 -15.33 -8.09
CA SER A 371 -13.72 -14.39 -7.06
C SER A 371 -12.91 -14.46 -5.76
N ILE A 372 -12.83 -13.32 -5.07
CA ILE A 372 -12.31 -13.21 -3.70
C ILE A 372 -13.40 -12.69 -2.74
N SER A 373 -13.20 -12.95 -1.46
CA SER A 373 -14.03 -12.48 -0.35
C SER A 373 -13.56 -11.13 0.21
N PHE A 374 -14.42 -10.47 0.99
CA PHE A 374 -14.02 -9.25 1.73
C PHE A 374 -12.93 -9.54 2.77
N ALA A 375 -12.89 -10.76 3.31
CA ALA A 375 -11.87 -11.21 4.26
C ALA A 375 -10.49 -11.27 3.59
N GLU A 376 -10.41 -11.81 2.37
CA GLU A 376 -9.19 -11.79 1.56
C GLU A 376 -8.79 -10.37 1.19
N ALA A 377 -9.74 -9.51 0.82
CA ALA A 377 -9.46 -8.09 0.56
C ALA A 377 -8.90 -7.37 1.82
N PHE A 378 -9.47 -7.62 3.00
CA PHE A 378 -8.95 -7.09 4.26
C PHE A 378 -7.55 -7.59 4.58
N TRP A 379 -7.27 -8.88 4.32
CA TRP A 379 -5.91 -9.43 4.43
C TRP A 379 -4.93 -8.70 3.49
N LEU A 380 -5.28 -8.51 2.22
CA LEU A 380 -4.45 -7.80 1.23
C LEU A 380 -4.13 -6.36 1.68
N ALA A 381 -5.10 -5.65 2.27
CA ALA A 381 -4.94 -4.28 2.77
C ALA A 381 -4.11 -4.17 4.06
N THR A 382 -3.90 -5.29 4.76
CA THR A 382 -3.22 -5.35 6.06
C THR A 382 -2.03 -6.30 6.01
N ALA A 383 -2.17 -7.53 6.50
CA ALA A 383 -1.08 -8.49 6.61
C ALA A 383 -0.43 -8.84 5.25
N GLY A 384 -1.20 -8.90 4.17
CA GLY A 384 -0.67 -9.12 2.81
C GLY A 384 0.29 -8.01 2.38
N GLY A 385 -0.05 -6.75 2.65
CA GLY A 385 0.84 -5.61 2.46
C GLY A 385 2.11 -5.69 3.33
N GLY A 386 1.98 -6.10 4.59
CA GLY A 386 3.13 -6.29 5.49
C GLY A 386 4.08 -7.38 5.01
N ILE A 387 3.52 -8.48 4.49
CA ILE A 387 4.28 -9.56 3.84
C ILE A 387 4.97 -9.03 2.59
N VAL A 388 4.30 -8.31 1.69
CA VAL A 388 4.94 -7.74 0.49
C VAL A 388 6.17 -6.90 0.87
N LEU A 389 6.06 -6.05 1.89
CA LEU A 389 7.15 -5.16 2.31
C LEU A 389 8.24 -5.83 3.16
N ASP A 390 8.04 -7.06 3.60
CA ASP A 390 8.93 -7.76 4.53
C ASP A 390 9.08 -7.02 5.87
N LEU A 391 7.96 -6.48 6.38
CA LEU A 391 7.93 -5.69 7.61
C LEU A 391 6.97 -6.33 8.65
N PRO A 392 7.27 -6.25 9.96
CA PRO A 392 6.43 -6.80 11.01
C PRO A 392 5.23 -5.88 11.31
N ILE A 393 4.37 -5.65 10.31
CA ILE A 393 3.21 -4.75 10.34
C ILE A 393 1.97 -5.46 9.75
N GLY A 394 0.80 -4.84 9.88
CA GLY A 394 -0.45 -5.33 9.28
C GLY A 394 -1.16 -6.46 10.06
N LYS A 395 -0.68 -6.81 11.25
CA LYS A 395 -1.34 -7.78 12.16
C LYS A 395 -1.43 -7.23 13.57
N LEU A 396 -2.52 -7.55 14.27
CA LEU A 396 -2.62 -7.39 15.71
C LEU A 396 -2.11 -8.66 16.38
N ASP A 397 -0.79 -8.82 16.42
CA ASP A 397 -0.14 -10.02 16.96
C ASP A 397 1.16 -9.67 17.70
N THR A 398 1.57 -10.53 18.63
CA THR A 398 2.79 -10.31 19.42
C THR A 398 4.02 -10.26 18.50
N GLY A 399 4.89 -9.27 18.74
CA GLY A 399 6.09 -9.04 17.92
C GLY A 399 5.86 -8.18 16.67
N TYR A 400 4.62 -7.76 16.39
CA TYR A 400 4.32 -6.79 15.34
C TYR A 400 4.31 -5.37 15.90
N LEU A 401 4.64 -4.38 15.06
CA LEU A 401 4.48 -2.96 15.39
C LEU A 401 3.00 -2.62 15.48
N PHE A 402 2.64 -1.81 16.46
CA PHE A 402 1.27 -1.33 16.66
C PHE A 402 0.95 -0.19 15.69
N ASP A 403 0.81 -0.57 14.43
CA ASP A 403 0.22 0.23 13.37
C ASP A 403 -1.26 -0.18 13.32
N ALA A 404 -2.15 0.66 13.85
CA ALA A 404 -3.54 0.30 14.12
C ALA A 404 -4.49 1.49 13.98
N MET A 405 -5.78 1.21 13.83
CA MET A 405 -6.84 2.22 13.81
C MET A 405 -8.07 1.77 14.60
N ILE A 406 -8.82 2.73 15.13
CA ILE A 406 -10.17 2.49 15.65
C ILE A 406 -11.18 2.92 14.59
N VAL A 407 -12.09 2.01 14.26
CA VAL A 407 -13.33 2.33 13.54
C VAL A 407 -14.47 2.41 14.55
N ASP A 408 -15.08 3.59 14.67
CA ASP A 408 -16.26 3.87 15.49
C ASP A 408 -17.52 3.78 14.62
N THR A 409 -18.25 2.67 14.75
CA THR A 409 -19.49 2.44 14.00
C THR A 409 -20.64 3.31 14.49
N ASN A 410 -20.50 3.96 15.65
CA ASN A 410 -21.49 4.86 16.25
C ASN A 410 -21.20 6.34 15.96
N SER A 411 -20.22 6.64 15.09
CA SER A 411 -19.97 8.00 14.61
C SER A 411 -21.25 8.61 14.03
N ALA A 412 -21.48 9.90 14.28
CA ALA A 412 -22.74 10.56 13.92
C ALA A 412 -23.08 10.52 12.41
N THR A 413 -22.07 10.30 11.57
CA THR A 413 -22.22 10.19 10.11
C THR A 413 -21.97 8.77 9.59
N SER A 414 -21.83 7.78 10.47
CA SER A 414 -21.57 6.38 10.11
C SER A 414 -22.76 5.79 9.34
N ASN A 415 -22.46 5.08 8.26
CA ASN A 415 -23.43 4.23 7.56
C ASN A 415 -23.52 2.81 8.16
N ILE A 416 -22.69 2.50 9.16
CA ILE A 416 -22.61 1.18 9.76
C ILE A 416 -23.63 1.09 10.89
N PHE A 417 -24.57 0.17 10.77
CA PHE A 417 -25.49 -0.18 11.86
C PHE A 417 -25.31 -1.64 12.23
N ILE A 418 -24.97 -1.88 13.50
CA ILE A 418 -24.75 -3.22 14.07
C ILE A 418 -26.00 -3.67 14.83
N TYR A 419 -26.56 -4.80 14.42
CA TYR A 419 -27.65 -5.49 15.12
C TYR A 419 -27.03 -6.50 16.09
N GLU A 420 -26.90 -6.15 17.36
CA GLU A 420 -26.14 -6.94 18.36
C GLU A 420 -26.64 -8.39 18.54
N ASP A 421 -27.91 -8.64 18.27
CA ASP A 421 -28.56 -9.95 18.38
C ASP A 421 -28.47 -10.78 17.09
N GLN A 422 -28.04 -10.18 15.96
CA GLN A 422 -28.06 -10.82 14.63
C GLN A 422 -26.70 -10.85 13.95
N ASP A 423 -25.88 -9.82 14.11
CA ASP A 423 -24.60 -9.71 13.43
C ASP A 423 -23.52 -10.50 14.17
N THR A 424 -22.96 -11.50 13.50
CA THR A 424 -21.76 -12.18 13.97
C THR A 424 -20.53 -11.27 13.82
N PRO A 425 -19.38 -11.59 14.45
CA PRO A 425 -18.15 -10.85 14.19
C PRO A 425 -17.75 -10.80 12.71
N HIS A 426 -18.08 -11.84 11.94
CA HIS A 426 -17.86 -11.86 10.50
C HIS A 426 -18.75 -10.82 9.79
N ASP A 427 -20.02 -10.71 10.17
CA ASP A 427 -20.95 -9.71 9.59
C ASP A 427 -20.57 -8.29 9.98
N ILE A 428 -20.12 -8.08 11.22
CA ILE A 428 -19.59 -6.79 11.69
C ILE A 428 -18.39 -6.36 10.85
N LEU A 429 -17.38 -7.22 10.69
CA LEU A 429 -16.22 -6.90 9.87
C LEU A 429 -16.63 -6.66 8.41
N GLN A 430 -17.55 -7.47 7.88
CA GLN A 430 -18.07 -7.27 6.53
C GLN A 430 -18.70 -5.88 6.37
N LYS A 431 -19.57 -5.47 7.30
CA LYS A 431 -20.18 -4.14 7.31
C LYS A 431 -19.15 -3.03 7.42
N ILE A 432 -18.13 -3.20 8.28
CA ILE A 432 -16.99 -2.28 8.40
C ILE A 432 -16.28 -2.14 7.04
N ILE A 433 -15.88 -3.24 6.41
CA ILE A 433 -15.12 -3.18 5.15
C ILE A 433 -15.92 -2.49 4.03
N TYR A 434 -17.24 -2.74 3.95
CA TYR A 434 -18.07 -2.16 2.90
C TYR A 434 -18.53 -0.73 3.17
N ASN A 435 -18.70 -0.31 4.42
CA ASN A 435 -19.41 0.94 4.73
C ASN A 435 -18.58 1.96 5.52
N THR A 436 -17.35 1.64 5.94
CA THR A 436 -16.49 2.60 6.65
C THR A 436 -16.21 3.82 5.79
N GLN A 437 -16.43 4.99 6.38
CA GLN A 437 -16.04 6.30 5.87
C GLN A 437 -14.90 6.89 6.71
N ARG A 438 -14.26 7.93 6.18
CA ARG A 438 -13.19 8.67 6.89
C ARG A 438 -13.63 9.18 8.28
N SER A 439 -14.90 9.53 8.44
CA SER A 439 -15.48 10.01 9.70
C SER A 439 -15.55 8.95 10.80
N ASP A 440 -15.52 7.68 10.40
CA ASP A 440 -15.66 6.56 11.34
C ASP A 440 -14.28 6.19 11.91
N ILE A 441 -13.19 6.61 11.26
CA ILE A 441 -11.82 6.40 11.74
C ILE A 441 -11.46 7.46 12.78
N SER A 442 -11.60 7.10 14.05
CA SER A 442 -11.50 8.01 15.18
C SER A 442 -10.06 8.19 15.68
N VAL A 443 -9.24 7.14 15.64
CA VAL A 443 -7.85 7.14 16.14
C VAL A 443 -6.96 6.32 15.21
N VAL A 444 -5.73 6.77 14.99
CA VAL A 444 -4.71 6.01 14.25
C VAL A 444 -3.38 6.03 14.99
N TRP A 445 -2.73 4.88 15.08
CA TRP A 445 -1.38 4.71 15.59
C TRP A 445 -0.43 4.19 14.51
N VAL A 446 0.81 4.65 14.58
CA VAL A 446 1.95 4.11 13.83
C VAL A 446 3.09 3.89 14.83
N GLY A 447 3.58 2.65 14.93
CA GLY A 447 4.61 2.24 15.88
C GLY A 447 4.23 2.59 17.31
N GLY A 448 2.95 2.41 17.69
CA GLY A 448 2.45 2.75 19.02
C GLY A 448 2.33 4.26 19.32
N LYS A 449 2.66 5.14 18.38
CA LYS A 449 2.44 6.59 18.53
C LYS A 449 1.14 6.98 17.87
N GLN A 450 0.29 7.70 18.60
CA GLN A 450 -0.96 8.21 18.05
C GLN A 450 -0.66 9.38 17.09
N VAL A 451 -1.13 9.26 15.85
CA VAL A 451 -0.90 10.24 14.77
C VAL A 451 -2.20 10.87 14.27
N ARG A 452 -3.35 10.37 14.75
CA ARG A 452 -4.68 10.95 14.57
C ARG A 452 -5.49 10.88 15.86
#